data_AF-A0A954IK63-F1
#
_entry.id   AF-A0A954IK63-F1
#
_cell.length_a   1.000
_cell.length_b   1.000
_cell.length_c   1.000
_cell.angle_alpha   90.00
_cell.angle_beta   90.00
_cell.angle_gamma   90.00
#
_symmetry.space_group_name_H-M   'P 1'
#
loop_
_entity.id
_entity.type
_entity.pdbx_description
1 polymer ?
#
loop_
_entity_poly.entity_id
_entity_poly.type
_entity_poly.pdbx_seq_one_letter_code
_entity_poly.pdbx_strand_id
1 'polypeptide(L)' 'YTTGVTTGTAIVGHFPQVLIGTRMNGMRFEILDSGTGTNSNGDTLNAVTQVGRWIRLTWYGDVAVLRPTWFCTLEGITT' A
#
# COMPACT_ATOMS: atom_id res chain seq x y z
N TYR A 1 -23.72 -26.17 0.22
CA TYR A 1 -22.33 -25.75 0.02
C TYR A 1 -22.37 -24.58 -0.95
N THR A 2 -22.40 -23.35 -0.43
CA THR A 2 -22.43 -22.15 -1.27
C THR A 2 -20.98 -21.78 -1.49
N THR A 3 -20.40 -22.12 -2.64
CA THR A 3 -19.12 -21.55 -3.04
C THR A 3 -19.34 -20.05 -3.16
N GLY A 4 -18.83 -19.28 -2.20
CA GLY A 4 -18.83 -17.82 -2.30
C GLY A 4 -18.11 -17.47 -3.59
N VAL A 5 -18.86 -16.96 -4.57
CA VAL A 5 -18.27 -16.52 -5.84
C VAL A 5 -17.32 -15.39 -5.48
N THR A 6 -16.02 -15.64 -5.63
CA THR A 6 -15.02 -14.60 -5.46
C THR A 6 -15.11 -13.74 -6.71
N THR A 7 -15.55 -12.50 -6.54
CA THR A 7 -15.65 -11.53 -7.63
C THR A 7 -14.41 -10.64 -7.62
N GLY A 8 -13.71 -10.61 -8.74
CA GLY A 8 -12.62 -9.69 -9.01
C GLY A 8 -13.12 -8.36 -9.59
N THR A 9 -12.34 -7.32 -9.34
CA THR A 9 -12.49 -6.01 -9.97
C THR A 9 -11.20 -5.68 -10.71
N ALA A 10 -11.30 -5.18 -11.95
CA ALA A 10 -10.15 -4.75 -12.74
C ALA A 10 -10.38 -3.32 -13.28
N ILE A 11 -9.30 -2.56 -13.41
CA ILE A 11 -9.30 -1.26 -14.10
C ILE A 11 -8.57 -1.46 -15.41
N VAL A 12 -9.25 -1.16 -16.52
CA VAL A 12 -8.71 -1.31 -17.87
C VAL A 12 -8.64 0.07 -18.53
N GLY A 13 -7.53 0.35 -19.20
CA GLY A 13 -7.35 1.61 -19.92
C GLY A 13 -5.91 1.84 -20.34
N HIS A 14 -5.62 3.06 -20.81
CA HIS A 14 -4.30 3.42 -21.30
C HIS A 14 -3.39 3.94 -20.17
N PHE A 15 -2.75 3.01 -19.44
CA PHE A 15 -1.88 3.32 -18.30
C PHE A 15 -0.72 4.30 -18.52
N PRO A 16 -0.19 4.52 -19.74
CA PRO A 16 0.72 5.64 -19.99
C PRO A 16 0.15 7.04 -19.66
N GLN A 17 -1.17 7.18 -19.46
CA GLN A 17 -1.81 8.41 -18.98
C GLN A 17 -1.84 8.53 -17.44
N VAL A 18 -1.34 7.53 -16.73
CA VAL A 18 -1.18 7.55 -15.27
C VAL A 18 0.25 7.95 -14.95
N LEU A 19 0.39 9.05 -14.22
CA LEU A 19 1.66 9.51 -13.71
C LEU A 19 1.72 9.19 -12.22
N ILE A 20 2.74 8.44 -11.84
CA ILE A 20 3.09 8.18 -10.45
C ILE A 20 4.42 8.85 -10.21
N GLY A 21 4.40 9.91 -9.40
CA GLY A 21 5.58 10.65 -9.00
C GLY A 21 5.92 10.38 -7.55
N THR A 22 7.22 10.45 -7.22
CA THR A 22 7.67 10.59 -5.84
C THR A 22 8.24 11.98 -5.67
N ARG A 23 7.95 12.62 -4.53
CA ARG A 23 8.49 13.94 -4.22
C ARG A 23 10.01 13.85 -4.04
N MET A 24 10.76 14.95 -4.24
CA MET A 24 12.17 14.99 -3.82
C MET A 24 12.23 14.78 -2.31
N ASN A 25 13.04 13.80 -1.86
CA ASN A 25 13.02 13.23 -0.50
C ASN A 25 11.75 12.44 -0.12
N GLY A 26 10.99 12.00 -1.12
CA GLY A 26 9.74 11.28 -0.94
C GLY A 26 9.92 9.91 -0.31
N MET A 27 11.09 9.27 -0.40
CA MET A 27 11.39 8.02 0.31
C MET A 27 12.40 8.26 1.41
N ARG A 28 12.04 7.91 2.65
CA ARG A 28 12.93 7.97 3.81
C ARG A 28 12.92 6.65 4.55
N PHE A 29 14.11 6.13 4.79
CA PHE A 29 14.35 4.96 5.61
C PHE A 29 14.97 5.41 6.93
N GLU A 30 14.41 4.95 8.04
CA GLU A 30 14.93 5.22 9.37
C GLU A 30 14.99 3.92 10.17
N ILE A 31 16.08 3.74 10.90
CA ILE A 31 16.18 2.70 11.92
C ILE A 31 15.93 3.40 13.25
N LEU A 32 14.88 2.99 13.94
CA LEU A 32 14.48 3.54 15.23
C LEU A 32 14.91 2.57 16.33
N ASP A 33 15.74 3.06 17.25
CA ASP A 33 16.23 2.29 18.39
C ASP A 33 15.19 2.19 19.53
N SER A 34 14.08 2.92 19.42
CA SER A 34 13.01 2.94 20.43
C SER A 34 11.64 3.09 19.78
N GLY A 35 10.61 2.54 20.43
CA GLY A 35 9.21 2.67 20.01
C GLY A 35 8.40 1.41 20.31
N THR A 36 7.08 1.55 20.22
CA THR A 36 6.14 0.44 20.39
C THR A 36 5.43 0.12 19.07
N GLY A 37 5.09 -1.16 18.89
CA GLY A 37 4.35 -1.64 17.72
C GLY A 37 3.54 -2.89 18.07
N THR A 38 2.42 -3.10 17.39
CA THR A 38 1.56 -4.27 17.63
C THR A 38 1.83 -5.33 16.58
N ASN A 39 2.06 -6.57 17.00
CA ASN A 39 2.23 -7.70 16.08
C ASN A 39 0.87 -8.22 15.56
N SER A 40 0.91 -9.20 14.65
CA SER A 40 -0.31 -9.85 14.11
C SER A 40 -1.16 -10.57 15.16
N ASN A 41 -0.60 -10.85 16.34
CA ASN A 41 -1.25 -11.57 17.43
C ASN A 41 -1.88 -10.61 18.46
N GLY A 42 -1.70 -9.29 18.30
CA GLY A 42 -2.24 -8.27 19.22
C GLY A 42 -1.29 -7.89 20.37
N ASP A 43 -0.09 -8.47 20.45
CA ASP A 43 0.87 -8.14 21.50
C ASP A 43 1.53 -6.79 21.20
N THR A 44 1.68 -5.96 22.25
CA THR A 44 2.46 -4.72 22.17
C THR A 44 3.94 -5.02 22.37
N LEU A 45 4.71 -4.86 21.31
CA LEU A 45 6.17 -5.00 21.32
C LEU A 45 6.83 -3.67 21.62
N ASN A 46 7.93 -3.68 22.37
CA ASN A 46 8.71 -2.49 22.68
C ASN A 46 10.19 -2.75 22.35
N ALA A 47 10.71 -1.96 21.42
CA ALA A 47 12.09 -2.11 20.93
C ALA A 47 13.15 -1.95 22.02
N VAL A 48 12.90 -1.12 23.03
CA VAL A 48 13.86 -0.87 24.11
C VAL A 48 13.90 -2.04 25.10
N THR A 49 12.74 -2.57 25.48
CA THR A 49 12.67 -3.64 26.50
C THR A 49 12.89 -5.04 25.92
N GLN A 50 12.71 -5.22 24.61
CA GLN A 50 12.82 -6.52 23.93
C GLN A 50 14.03 -6.60 22.98
N VAL A 51 14.99 -5.65 23.08
CA VAL A 51 16.24 -5.64 22.29
C VAL A 51 15.97 -5.74 20.77
N GLY A 52 15.05 -4.90 20.29
CA GLY A 52 14.63 -4.85 18.88
C GLY A 52 14.98 -3.52 18.21
N ARG A 53 14.94 -3.48 16.88
CA ARG A 53 15.01 -2.23 16.10
C ARG A 53 13.82 -2.16 15.16
N TRP A 54 13.22 -0.99 15.04
CA TRP A 54 12.15 -0.75 14.07
C TRP A 54 12.72 -0.16 12.79
N ILE A 55 12.30 -0.68 11.64
CA ILE A 55 12.60 -0.08 10.35
C ILE A 55 11.35 0.68 9.92
N ARG A 56 11.46 2.00 9.84
CA ARG A 56 10.40 2.87 9.33
C ARG A 56 10.72 3.26 7.90
N LEU A 57 9.77 2.99 7.01
CA LEU A 57 9.73 3.52 5.67
C LEU A 57 8.64 4.58 5.60
N THR A 58 9.01 5.80 5.21
CA THR A 58 8.05 6.86 4.90
C THR A 58 8.11 7.13 3.41
N TRP A 59 6.95 7.11 2.75
CA TRP A 59 6.83 7.41 1.33
C TRP A 59 5.80 8.51 1.06
N TYR A 60 6.20 9.54 0.31
CA TYR A 60 5.35 10.59 -0.24
C TYR A 60 5.30 10.44 -1.75
N GLY A 61 4.20 9.88 -2.24
CA GLY A 61 3.87 9.75 -3.64
C GLY A 61 2.70 10.65 -4.03
N ASP A 62 2.74 11.15 -5.27
CA ASP A 62 1.63 11.84 -5.91
C ASP A 62 1.19 11.00 -7.13
N VAL A 63 -0.13 10.91 -7.34
CA VAL A 63 -0.72 10.16 -8.46
C VAL A 63 -1.63 11.10 -9.25
N ALA A 64 -1.46 11.12 -10.57
CA ALA A 64 -2.30 11.91 -11.47
C ALA A 64 -2.73 11.07 -12.67
N VAL A 65 -3.97 11.28 -13.12
CA VAL A 65 -4.54 10.65 -14.33
C VAL A 65 -4.84 11.75 -15.34
N LEU A 66 -4.10 11.78 -16.45
CA LEU A 66 -4.20 12.86 -17.45
C LEU A 66 -5.50 12.81 -18.26
N ARG A 67 -6.01 11.61 -18.53
CA ARG A 67 -7.24 11.38 -19.30
C ARG A 67 -8.10 10.30 -18.65
N PRO A 68 -8.90 10.64 -17.62
CA PRO A 68 -9.73 9.66 -16.90
C PRO A 68 -10.75 8.95 -17.80
N THR A 69 -11.23 9.60 -18.87
CA THR A 69 -12.21 9.04 -19.82
C THR A 69 -11.69 7.87 -20.65
N TRP A 70 -10.39 7.57 -20.60
CA TRP A 70 -9.77 6.43 -21.29
C TRP A 70 -9.67 5.18 -20.42
N PHE A 71 -10.31 5.20 -19.26
CA PHE A 71 -10.35 4.09 -18.32
C PHE A 71 -11.78 3.65 -18.08
N CYS A 72 -11.95 2.36 -17.83
CA CYS A 72 -13.17 1.75 -17.34
C CYS A 72 -12.87 0.76 -16.21
N THR A 73 -13.84 0.57 -15.33
CA THR A 73 -13.80 -0.46 -14.29
C THR A 73 -14.62 -1.65 -14.76
N LEU A 74 -14.02 -2.84 -14.76
CA LEU A 74 -14.72 -4.11 -14.89
C LEU A 74 -14.96 -4.68 -13.50
N GLU A 75 -16.23 -4.89 -13.17
CA GLU A 75 -16.66 -5.50 -11.91
C GLU A 75 -17.33 -6.84 -12.20
N GLY A 76 -17.30 -7.76 -11.22
CA GLY A 76 -17.96 -9.06 -11.34
C GLY A 76 -17.17 -10.09 -12.15
N ILE A 77 -15.85 -9.93 -12.26
CA ILE A 77 -14.98 -10.93 -12.88
C ILE A 77 -15.02 -12.19 -12.01
N THR A 78 -15.53 -13.28 -12.55
CA THR A 78 -15.54 -14.57 -11.84
C THR A 78 -14.14 -15.17 -11.90
N THR A 79 -13.49 -15.33 -10.75
CA THR A 79 -12.15 -15.95 -10.63
C THR A 79 -12.26 -17.42 -10.29
#